data_AF-A0A379AFE8-F1
#
_entry.id   AF-A0A379AFE8-F1
#
_cell.length_a   1.000
_cell.length_b   1.000
_cell.length_c   1.000
_cell.angle_alpha   90.00
_cell.angle_beta   90.00
_cell.angle_gamma   90.00
#
_symmetry.space_group_name_H-M   'P 1'
#
loop_
_entity.id
_entity.type
_entity.pdbx_description
1 polymer ?
#
loop_
_entity_poly.entity_id
_entity_poly.type
_entity_poly.pdbx_seq_one_letter_code
_entity_poly.pdbx_strand_id
1 'polypeptide(L)'
;MFKISRRTTFGMLLLLIMPVAVWLSGWRWQPGESNALLKGLFWMTETVTNPWGIVTSVVLSAWMLWCLRFRLKPAILLLLIMNATILAGQYTKSYIKEQIQEPRPYVIWLEQHHGLDEKTFYELKRKQRGEMVTSLIADETQLPGWLKRHWAFETGFAFPSGHTMFAASWGAAGIGSALAASAL
;
A
#
# COMPACT_ATOMS: atom_id res chain seq x y z
N MET A 1 -28.07 10.59 6.67
CA MET A 1 -27.23 9.39 6.48
C MET A 1 -27.06 9.01 5.00
N PHE A 2 -28.13 8.97 4.20
CA PHE A 2 -28.07 8.62 2.76
C PHE A 2 -27.10 9.46 1.91
N LYS A 3 -27.04 10.79 2.12
CA LYS A 3 -26.13 11.67 1.37
C LYS A 3 -24.65 11.39 1.60
N ILE A 4 -24.25 11.03 2.83
CA ILE A 4 -22.84 10.72 3.17
C ILE A 4 -22.47 9.37 2.56
N SER A 5 -23.30 8.34 2.75
CA SER A 5 -23.07 7.02 2.16
C SER A 5 -22.97 7.07 0.64
N ARG A 6 -23.87 7.79 -0.04
CA ARG A 6 -23.80 7.98 -1.51
C ARG A 6 -22.48 8.60 -1.96
N ARG A 7 -21.96 9.56 -1.20
CA ARG A 7 -20.70 10.26 -1.51
C ARG A 7 -19.48 9.39 -1.27
N THR A 8 -19.45 8.63 -0.16
CA THR A 8 -18.36 7.68 0.10
C THR A 8 -18.35 6.55 -0.93
N THR A 9 -19.52 6.04 -1.32
CA THR A 9 -19.64 5.02 -2.38
C THR A 9 -19.13 5.56 -3.71
N PHE A 10 -19.46 6.80 -4.08
CA PHE A 10 -18.94 7.41 -5.29
C PHE A 10 -17.41 7.55 -5.26
N GLY A 11 -16.83 7.97 -4.12
CA GLY A 11 -15.38 8.02 -3.93
C GLY A 11 -14.71 6.65 -4.07
N MET A 12 -15.32 5.60 -3.49
CA MET A 12 -14.82 4.23 -3.64
C MET A 12 -14.88 3.74 -5.08
N LEU A 13 -15.96 4.02 -5.80
CA LEU A 13 -16.08 3.69 -7.22
C LEU A 13 -14.99 4.37 -8.05
N LEU A 14 -14.69 5.65 -7.75
CA LEU A 14 -13.63 6.39 -8.43
C LEU A 14 -12.26 5.77 -8.18
N LEU A 15 -11.97 5.34 -6.95
CA LEU A 15 -10.72 4.64 -6.60
C LEU A 15 -10.59 3.28 -7.30
N LEU A 16 -11.69 2.64 -7.68
CA LEU A 16 -11.69 1.35 -8.38
C LEU A 16 -11.42 1.47 -9.88
N ILE A 17 -11.64 2.63 -10.51
CA ILE A 17 -11.50 2.79 -11.96
C ILE A 17 -10.09 2.41 -12.42
N MET A 18 -9.07 2.95 -11.76
CA MET A 18 -7.66 2.72 -12.13
C MET A 18 -7.24 1.25 -12.00
N PRO A 19 -7.40 0.56 -10.84
CA PRO A 19 -6.98 -0.83 -10.70
C PRO A 19 -7.78 -1.77 -11.62
N VAL A 20 -9.08 -1.52 -11.84
CA VAL A 20 -9.89 -2.32 -12.77
C VAL A 20 -9.42 -2.13 -14.21
N ALA A 21 -9.10 -0.91 -14.63
CA ALA A 21 -8.57 -0.66 -15.96
C ALA A 21 -7.22 -1.36 -16.20
N VAL A 22 -6.31 -1.29 -15.22
CA VAL A 22 -5.02 -2.00 -15.28
C VAL A 22 -5.23 -3.52 -15.34
N TRP A 23 -6.15 -4.05 -14.53
CA TRP A 23 -6.47 -5.48 -14.54
C TRP A 23 -7.03 -5.95 -15.88
N LEU A 24 -7.99 -5.22 -16.44
CA LEU A 24 -8.60 -5.52 -17.75
C LEU A 24 -7.61 -5.37 -18.92
N SER A 25 -6.60 -4.50 -18.79
CA SER A 25 -5.57 -4.34 -19.81
C SER A 25 -4.63 -5.54 -19.94
N GLY A 26 -4.61 -6.45 -18.94
CA GLY A 26 -3.67 -7.57 -18.90
C GLY A 26 -2.21 -7.14 -18.73
N TRP A 27 -1.96 -5.88 -18.36
CA TRP A 27 -0.62 -5.35 -18.18
C TRP A 27 0.15 -6.14 -17.13
N ARG A 28 1.38 -6.53 -17.46
CA ARG A 28 2.30 -7.21 -16.55
C ARG A 28 3.50 -6.32 -16.30
N TRP A 29 3.92 -6.27 -15.05
CA TRP A 29 5.08 -5.50 -14.65
C TRP A 29 6.35 -6.09 -15.27
N GLN A 30 7.21 -5.23 -15.82
CA GLN A 30 8.54 -5.58 -16.33
C GLN A 30 9.58 -4.56 -15.82
N PRO A 31 10.81 -4.98 -15.50
CA PRO A 31 11.89 -4.05 -15.18
C PRO A 31 12.35 -3.30 -16.44
N GLY A 32 12.72 -2.03 -16.30
CA GLY A 32 13.28 -1.20 -17.38
C GLY A 32 12.44 0.02 -17.80
N GLU A 33 11.25 0.20 -17.24
CA GLU A 33 10.46 1.41 -17.48
C GLU A 33 11.10 2.68 -16.88
N SER A 34 10.66 3.85 -17.35
CA SER A 34 11.30 5.14 -17.04
C SER A 34 11.61 5.32 -15.54
N ASN A 35 12.90 5.50 -15.24
CA ASN A 35 13.41 5.58 -13.87
C ASN A 35 12.79 6.76 -13.09
N ALA A 36 12.34 7.82 -13.79
CA ALA A 36 11.69 8.98 -13.19
C ALA A 36 10.26 8.70 -12.69
N LEU A 37 9.40 8.05 -13.51
CA LEU A 37 8.04 7.72 -13.09
C LEU A 37 8.03 6.68 -11.98
N LEU A 38 8.86 5.63 -12.10
CA LEU A 38 9.04 4.62 -11.07
C LEU A 38 9.52 5.23 -9.74
N LYS A 39 10.45 6.19 -9.79
CA LYS A 39 10.91 6.90 -8.60
C LYS A 39 9.82 7.78 -8.01
N GLY A 40 9.01 8.46 -8.83
CA GLY A 40 7.85 9.23 -8.36
C GLY A 40 6.82 8.35 -7.65
N LEU A 41 6.47 7.20 -8.25
CA LEU A 41 5.57 6.20 -7.64
C LEU A 41 6.16 5.63 -6.36
N PHE A 42 7.45 5.33 -6.34
CA PHE A 42 8.15 4.87 -5.14
C PHE A 42 8.06 5.90 -4.00
N TRP A 43 8.31 7.17 -4.29
CA TRP A 43 8.17 8.24 -3.30
C TRP A 43 6.74 8.34 -2.77
N MET A 44 5.74 8.17 -3.64
CA MET A 44 4.34 8.10 -3.21
C MET A 44 4.11 6.91 -2.27
N THR A 45 4.64 5.73 -2.56
CA THR A 45 4.50 4.56 -1.65
C THR A 45 5.22 4.76 -0.33
N GLU A 46 6.38 5.43 -0.33
CA GLU A 46 7.15 5.73 0.89
C GLU A 46 6.37 6.59 1.87
N THR A 47 5.47 7.48 1.41
CA THR A 47 4.61 8.29 2.31
C THR A 47 3.71 7.44 3.22
N VAL A 48 3.47 6.19 2.86
CA VAL A 48 2.63 5.23 3.59
C VAL A 48 3.48 4.13 4.26
N THR A 49 4.73 3.95 3.83
CA THR A 49 5.68 2.99 4.43
C THR A 49 6.21 3.50 5.77
N ASN A 50 6.46 2.59 6.72
CA ASN A 50 7.10 2.94 8.00
C ASN A 50 8.55 3.44 7.75
N PRO A 51 9.00 4.57 8.33
CA PRO A 51 8.36 5.34 9.41
C PRO A 51 7.43 6.48 8.96
N TRP A 52 7.51 6.91 7.70
CA TRP A 52 6.76 8.06 7.17
C TRP A 52 5.23 7.89 7.25
N GLY A 53 4.73 6.66 7.13
CA GLY A 53 3.31 6.35 7.30
C GLY A 53 2.74 6.78 8.66
N ILE A 54 3.55 6.76 9.73
CA ILE A 54 3.13 7.26 11.05
C ILE A 54 2.96 8.78 11.00
N VAL A 55 3.92 9.49 10.41
CA VAL A 55 3.87 10.95 10.25
C VAL A 55 2.64 11.35 9.42
N THR A 56 2.42 10.69 8.28
CA THR A 56 1.25 10.91 7.43
C THR A 56 -0.07 10.67 8.19
N SER A 57 -0.15 9.61 9.01
CA SER A 57 -1.32 9.32 9.84
C SER A 57 -1.61 10.43 10.86
N VAL A 58 -0.57 10.95 11.52
CA VAL A 58 -0.70 12.01 12.53
C VAL A 58 -1.15 13.31 11.88
N VAL A 59 -0.55 13.69 10.74
CA VAL A 59 -0.91 14.89 9.99
C VAL A 59 -2.36 14.81 9.49
N LEU A 60 -2.77 13.69 8.90
CA LEU A 60 -4.14 13.51 8.43
C LEU A 60 -5.15 13.47 9.59
N SER A 61 -4.78 12.90 10.74
CA SER A 61 -5.63 12.92 11.95
C SER A 61 -5.84 14.35 12.46
N ALA A 62 -4.77 15.15 12.54
CA ALA A 62 -4.85 16.55 12.95
C ALA A 62 -5.68 17.38 11.98
N TRP A 63 -5.49 17.18 10.67
CA TRP A 63 -6.29 17.81 9.63
C TRP A 63 -7.78 17.45 9.74
N MET A 64 -8.08 16.17 9.99
CA MET A 64 -9.45 15.71 10.20
C MET A 64 -10.12 16.41 11.39
N LEU A 65 -9.41 16.50 12.52
CA LEU A 65 -9.91 17.20 13.71
C LEU A 65 -10.15 18.69 13.44
N TRP A 66 -9.26 19.31 12.66
CA TRP A 66 -9.43 20.70 12.23
C TRP A 66 -10.69 20.88 11.38
N CYS A 67 -10.90 20.04 10.36
CA CYS A 67 -12.08 20.10 9.50
C CYS A 67 -13.39 19.85 10.28
N LEU A 68 -13.37 18.96 11.27
CA LEU A 68 -14.55 18.63 12.10
C LEU A 68 -14.57 19.38 13.45
N ARG A 69 -13.88 20.52 13.57
CA ARG A 69 -13.75 21.25 14.85
C ARG A 69 -15.09 21.67 15.48
N PHE A 70 -16.15 21.79 14.69
CA PHE A 70 -17.49 22.13 15.17
C PHE A 70 -18.27 20.94 15.73
N ARG A 71 -17.77 19.71 15.52
CA ARG A 71 -18.33 18.46 16.03
C ARG A 71 -17.22 17.52 16.52
N LEU A 72 -16.45 17.98 17.52
CA LEU A 72 -15.29 17.25 18.04
C LEU A 72 -15.63 15.86 18.61
N LYS A 73 -16.74 15.72 19.36
CA LYS A 73 -17.13 14.42 19.95
C LYS A 73 -17.27 13.30 18.89
N PRO A 74 -18.07 13.45 17.82
CA PRO A 74 -18.14 12.43 16.78
C PRO A 74 -16.85 12.34 15.93
N ALA A 75 -16.07 13.41 15.79
CA ALA A 75 -14.78 13.36 15.09
C ALA A 75 -13.75 12.48 15.80
N ILE A 76 -13.65 12.60 17.12
CA ILE A 76 -12.78 11.76 17.95
C ILE A 76 -13.24 10.30 17.88
N LEU A 77 -14.54 10.03 17.98
CA LEU A 77 -15.08 8.67 17.85
C LEU A 77 -14.77 8.07 16.47
N LEU A 78 -14.90 8.85 15.39
CA LEU A 78 -14.56 8.41 14.04
C LEU A 78 -13.07 8.07 13.90
N LEU A 79 -12.18 8.91 14.46
CA LEU A 79 -10.74 8.64 14.44
C LEU A 79 -10.39 7.39 15.24
N LEU A 80 -11.02 7.17 16.40
CA LEU A 80 -10.82 5.96 17.19
C LEU A 80 -11.23 4.71 16.42
N ILE A 81 -12.41 4.71 15.81
CA ILE A 81 -12.90 3.59 15.00
C ILE A 81 -11.94 3.33 13.83
N MET A 82 -11.55 4.38 13.11
CA MET A 82 -10.69 4.23 11.93
C MET A 82 -9.29 3.71 12.30
N ASN A 83 -8.65 4.26 13.34
CA ASN A 83 -7.35 3.76 13.80
C ASN A 83 -7.45 2.32 14.31
N ALA A 84 -8.52 1.98 15.04
CA ALA A 84 -8.77 0.61 15.48
C ALA A 84 -8.93 -0.34 14.28
N THR A 85 -9.68 0.05 13.24
CA THR A 85 -9.83 -0.75 12.01
C THR A 85 -8.52 -0.90 11.25
N ILE A 86 -7.70 0.15 11.14
CA ILE A 86 -6.38 0.08 10.49
C ILE A 86 -5.47 -0.87 11.26
N LEU A 87 -5.42 -0.75 12.59
CA LEU A 87 -4.62 -1.64 13.44
C LEU A 87 -5.09 -3.10 13.34
N ALA A 88 -6.40 -3.33 13.38
CA ALA A 88 -6.98 -4.66 13.18
C ALA A 88 -6.63 -5.23 11.80
N GLY A 89 -6.75 -4.44 10.73
CA GLY A 89 -6.38 -4.86 9.38
C GLY A 89 -4.91 -5.20 9.22
N GLN A 90 -4.02 -4.49 9.91
CA GLN A 90 -2.59 -4.80 9.95
C GLN A 90 -2.30 -6.11 10.70
N TYR A 91 -3.09 -6.45 11.72
CA TYR A 91 -3.01 -7.75 12.40
C TYR A 91 -3.54 -8.88 11.52
N THR A 92 -4.70 -8.68 10.89
CA THR A 92 -5.29 -9.64 9.94
C THR A 92 -4.39 -9.91 8.74
N LYS A 93 -3.63 -8.90 8.28
CA LYS A 93 -2.62 -9.05 7.21
C LYS A 93 -1.59 -10.13 7.55
N SER A 94 -1.14 -10.23 8.79
CA SER A 94 -0.17 -11.27 9.20
C SER A 94 -0.78 -12.67 9.09
N TYR A 95 -2.06 -12.81 9.44
CA TYR A 95 -2.78 -14.08 9.36
C TYR A 95 -3.09 -14.50 7.91
N ILE A 96 -3.58 -13.56 7.08
CA ILE A 96 -3.89 -13.85 5.67
C ILE A 96 -2.63 -14.20 4.87
N LYS A 97 -1.49 -13.58 5.20
CA LYS A 97 -0.21 -13.86 4.53
C LYS A 97 0.29 -15.29 4.71
N GLU A 98 -0.15 -16.00 5.74
CA GLU A 98 0.16 -17.43 5.90
C GLU A 98 -0.69 -18.31 4.99
N GLN A 99 -1.88 -17.82 4.59
CA GLN A 99 -2.87 -18.55 3.79
C GLN A 99 -2.75 -18.28 2.28
N ILE A 100 -2.50 -17.02 1.89
CA ILE A 100 -2.44 -16.59 0.48
C ILE A 100 -0.99 -16.34 0.12
N GLN A 101 -0.31 -17.41 -0.28
CA GLN A 101 1.10 -17.44 -0.62
C GLN A 101 1.35 -16.95 -2.05
N GLU A 102 0.84 -15.77 -2.41
CA GLU A 102 0.99 -15.26 -3.78
C GLU A 102 2.33 -14.54 -4.01
N PRO A 103 3.10 -14.95 -5.04
CA PRO A 103 4.38 -14.33 -5.35
C PRO A 103 4.25 -12.90 -5.85
N ARG A 104 5.24 -12.07 -5.52
CA ARG A 104 5.34 -10.73 -6.09
C ARG A 104 5.78 -10.79 -7.55
N PRO A 105 5.37 -9.82 -8.40
CA PRO A 105 5.77 -9.79 -9.81
C PRO A 105 7.28 -9.84 -10.05
N TYR A 106 8.08 -9.21 -9.18
CA TYR A 106 9.54 -9.25 -9.31
C TYR A 106 10.13 -10.63 -8.97
N VAL A 107 9.47 -11.42 -8.11
CA VAL A 107 9.92 -12.78 -7.75
C VAL A 107 9.71 -13.71 -8.94
N ILE A 108 8.57 -13.57 -9.63
CA ILE A 108 8.31 -14.30 -10.90
C ILE A 108 9.36 -13.93 -11.95
N TRP A 109 9.74 -12.65 -12.04
CA TRP A 109 10.80 -12.22 -12.95
C TRP A 109 12.17 -12.83 -12.56
N LEU A 110 12.52 -12.87 -11.27
CA LEU A 110 13.75 -13.48 -10.76
C LEU A 110 13.79 -15.01 -10.99
N GLU A 111 12.67 -15.70 -10.82
CA GLU A 111 12.54 -17.12 -11.16
C GLU A 111 12.88 -17.36 -12.63
N GLN A 112 12.31 -16.55 -13.53
CA GLN A 112 12.50 -16.70 -14.98
C GLN A 112 13.91 -16.34 -15.47
N HIS A 113 14.56 -15.33 -14.87
CA HIS A 113 15.82 -14.77 -15.37
C HIS A 113 17.06 -15.24 -14.58
N HIS A 114 16.89 -15.60 -13.32
CA HIS A 114 17.98 -15.98 -12.41
C HIS A 114 17.82 -17.37 -11.80
N GLY A 115 16.80 -18.14 -12.21
CA GLY A 115 16.61 -19.53 -11.78
C GLY A 115 16.27 -19.68 -10.29
N LEU A 116 15.65 -18.67 -9.69
CA LEU A 116 15.18 -18.72 -8.31
C LEU A 116 14.02 -19.71 -8.19
N ASP A 117 14.10 -20.68 -7.28
CA ASP A 117 12.95 -21.51 -6.91
C ASP A 117 12.05 -20.77 -5.92
N GLU A 118 10.82 -20.46 -6.34
CA GLU A 118 9.84 -19.71 -5.55
C GLU A 118 9.53 -20.40 -4.20
N LYS A 119 9.45 -21.73 -4.19
CA LYS A 119 9.10 -22.51 -3.00
C LYS A 119 10.19 -22.42 -1.95
N THR A 120 11.42 -22.76 -2.34
CA THR A 120 12.59 -22.61 -1.47
C THR A 120 12.75 -21.16 -1.01
N PHE A 121 12.46 -20.17 -1.87
CA PHE A 121 12.54 -18.77 -1.50
C PHE A 121 11.58 -18.43 -0.35
N TYR A 122 10.31 -18.85 -0.40
CA TYR A 122 9.34 -18.50 0.64
C TYR A 122 9.48 -19.30 1.94
N GLU A 123 10.12 -20.47 1.91
CA GLU A 123 10.49 -21.24 3.11
C GLU A 123 11.54 -20.52 3.98
N LEU A 124 12.37 -19.66 3.37
CA LEU A 124 13.40 -18.91 4.09
C LEU A 124 12.83 -17.81 4.99
N LYS A 125 13.55 -17.50 6.07
CA LYS A 125 13.24 -16.35 6.93
C LYS A 125 13.39 -15.05 6.14
N ARG A 126 12.58 -14.04 6.48
CA ARG A 126 12.57 -12.72 5.80
C ARG A 126 13.96 -12.13 5.57
N LYS A 127 14.86 -12.22 6.56
CA LYS A 127 16.23 -11.71 6.46
C LYS A 127 17.04 -12.44 5.37
N GLN A 128 16.95 -13.77 5.32
CA GLN A 128 17.62 -14.61 4.33
C GLN A 128 17.05 -14.38 2.92
N ARG A 129 15.73 -14.15 2.80
CA ARG A 129 15.11 -13.76 1.53
C ARG A 129 15.68 -12.45 0.99
N GLY A 130 15.87 -11.46 1.86
CA GLY A 130 16.45 -10.17 1.49
C GLY A 130 17.91 -10.29 1.03
N GLU A 131 18.70 -11.12 1.72
CA GLU A 131 20.09 -11.42 1.35
C GLU A 131 20.16 -12.15 -0.01
N MET A 132 19.31 -13.15 -0.24
CA MET A 132 19.22 -13.88 -1.51
C MET A 132 18.83 -12.96 -2.68
N VAL A 133 17.82 -12.10 -2.49
CA VAL A 133 17.44 -11.11 -3.51
C VAL A 133 18.61 -10.18 -3.81
N THR A 134 19.32 -9.72 -2.77
CA THR A 134 20.49 -8.83 -2.91
C THR A 134 21.62 -9.48 -3.69
N SER A 135 21.91 -10.76 -3.45
CA SER A 135 22.95 -11.48 -4.18
C SER A 135 22.57 -11.73 -5.64
N LEU A 136 21.31 -12.07 -5.93
CA LEU A 136 20.86 -12.38 -7.29
C LEU A 136 20.85 -11.14 -8.20
N ILE A 137 20.54 -9.97 -7.64
CA ILE A 137 20.50 -8.70 -8.39
C ILE A 137 21.78 -7.87 -8.23
N ALA A 138 22.84 -8.41 -7.61
CA ALA A 138 24.09 -7.68 -7.38
C ALA A 138 24.70 -7.22 -8.71
N ASP A 139 24.79 -8.14 -9.66
CA ASP A 139 25.42 -7.93 -10.97
C ASP A 139 24.50 -7.21 -11.98
N GLU A 140 23.23 -6.98 -11.62
CA GLU A 140 22.26 -6.34 -12.51
C GLU A 140 22.49 -4.83 -12.65
N THR A 141 23.06 -4.39 -13.75
CA THR A 141 23.37 -2.98 -14.00
C THR A 141 22.16 -2.16 -14.45
N GLN A 142 21.11 -2.82 -14.93
CA GLN A 142 19.89 -2.15 -15.41
C GLN A 142 18.98 -1.68 -14.27
N LEU A 143 19.10 -2.28 -13.08
CA LEU A 143 18.27 -1.97 -11.94
C LEU A 143 18.86 -0.82 -11.11
N PRO A 144 18.13 0.28 -10.90
CA PRO A 144 18.62 1.38 -10.08
C PRO A 144 18.76 0.93 -8.61
N GLY A 145 19.80 1.42 -7.92
CA GLY A 145 20.13 0.96 -6.57
C GLY A 145 19.02 1.15 -5.52
N TRP A 146 18.12 2.12 -5.72
CA TRP A 146 16.95 2.30 -4.84
C TRP A 146 15.96 1.13 -4.97
N LEU A 147 15.77 0.59 -6.18
CA LEU A 147 14.84 -0.51 -6.46
C LEU A 147 15.40 -1.82 -5.92
N LYS A 148 16.71 -2.05 -6.06
CA LYS A 148 17.41 -3.20 -5.46
C LYS A 148 17.20 -3.24 -3.93
N ARG A 149 17.38 -2.10 -3.26
CA ARG A 149 17.13 -1.97 -1.81
C ARG A 149 15.67 -2.21 -1.45
N HIS A 150 14.73 -1.70 -2.25
CA HIS A 150 13.31 -1.91 -2.01
C HIS A 150 12.92 -3.38 -2.13
N TRP A 151 13.41 -4.11 -3.14
CA TRP A 151 13.13 -5.54 -3.31
C TRP A 151 13.73 -6.38 -2.18
N ALA A 152 14.94 -6.04 -1.72
CA ALA A 152 15.55 -6.71 -0.57
C ALA A 152 14.79 -6.44 0.75
N PHE A 153 14.07 -5.33 0.86
CA PHE A 153 13.28 -4.98 2.05
C PHE A 153 11.86 -5.59 2.03
N GLU A 154 11.21 -5.61 0.87
CA GLU A 154 9.81 -6.02 0.67
C GLU A 154 9.65 -7.48 0.20
N THR A 155 10.33 -8.41 0.87
CA THR A 155 10.35 -9.85 0.52
C THR A 155 9.17 -10.65 1.08
N GLY A 156 8.01 -10.03 1.30
CA GLY A 156 6.81 -10.73 1.77
C GLY A 156 5.90 -11.11 0.60
N PHE A 157 4.91 -11.97 0.82
CA PHE A 157 3.85 -12.21 -0.17
C PHE A 157 3.14 -10.92 -0.58
N ALA A 158 2.62 -10.93 -1.81
CA ALA A 158 2.00 -9.77 -2.45
C ALA A 158 0.68 -9.35 -1.78
N PHE A 159 -0.09 -10.32 -1.26
CA PHE A 159 -1.41 -10.08 -0.68
C PHE A 159 -1.44 -10.24 0.84
N PRO A 160 -2.27 -9.45 1.56
CA PRO A 160 -2.97 -8.24 1.12
C PRO A 160 -2.09 -6.97 1.21
N SER A 161 -2.40 -5.96 0.37
CA SER A 161 -1.69 -4.67 0.34
C SER A 161 -2.08 -3.76 1.51
N GLY A 162 -1.13 -3.57 2.45
CA GLY A 162 -1.32 -2.64 3.57
C GLY A 162 -1.37 -1.17 3.11
N HIS A 163 -0.55 -0.81 2.12
CA HIS A 163 -0.48 0.56 1.59
C HIS A 163 -1.79 0.98 0.95
N THR A 164 -2.42 0.09 0.18
CA THR A 164 -3.71 0.36 -0.47
C THR A 164 -4.84 0.48 0.56
N MET A 165 -4.89 -0.42 1.56
CA MET A 165 -5.89 -0.32 2.63
C MET A 165 -5.76 1.01 3.38
N PHE A 166 -4.54 1.39 3.76
CA PHE A 166 -4.29 2.65 4.46
C PHE A 166 -4.71 3.87 3.62
N ALA A 167 -4.23 3.97 2.37
CA ALA A 167 -4.52 5.10 1.50
C ALA A 167 -6.02 5.20 1.16
N ALA A 168 -6.67 4.07 0.89
CA ALA A 168 -8.10 4.04 0.59
C ALA A 168 -8.97 4.41 1.79
N SER A 169 -8.64 3.94 3.00
CA SER A 169 -9.34 4.31 4.23
C SER A 169 -9.25 5.82 4.51
N TRP A 170 -8.04 6.38 4.41
CA TRP A 170 -7.84 7.82 4.58
C TRP A 170 -8.50 8.65 3.47
N GLY A 171 -8.45 8.18 2.23
CA GLY A 171 -9.13 8.83 1.10
C GLY A 171 -10.65 8.86 1.28
N ALA A 172 -11.26 7.73 1.65
CA ALA A 172 -12.69 7.65 1.93
C ALA A 172 -13.10 8.55 3.11
N ALA A 173 -12.29 8.56 4.18
CA ALA A 173 -12.54 9.39 5.35
C ALA A 173 -12.40 10.89 5.03
N GLY A 174 -11.39 11.27 4.24
CA GLY A 174 -11.15 12.65 3.77
C GLY A 174 -12.28 13.19 2.89
N ILE A 175 -12.79 12.37 1.97
CA ILE A 175 -13.96 12.72 1.15
C ILE A 175 -15.19 12.93 2.05
N GLY A 176 -15.36 12.06 3.06
CA GLY A 176 -16.44 12.17 4.04
C GLY A 176 -16.38 13.46 4.86
N SER A 177 -15.18 13.86 5.32
CA SER A 177 -14.99 15.02 6.19
C SER A 177 -15.03 16.36 5.47
N ALA A 178 -14.37 16.50 4.33
CA ALA A 178 -14.40 17.73 3.53
C ALA A 178 -15.84 18.10 3.13
N LEU A 179 -16.65 17.10 2.79
CA LEU A 179 -18.05 17.28 2.37
C LEU A 179 -19.03 17.46 3.54
N ALA A 180 -18.61 17.16 4.77
CA ALA A 180 -19.36 17.45 6.00
C ALA A 180 -19.06 18.87 6.49
N ALA A 181 -17.81 19.34 6.34
CA ALA A 181 -17.40 20.70 6.64
C ALA A 181 -18.05 21.73 5.67
N SER A 182 -18.27 21.36 4.41
CA SER A 182 -18.95 22.22 3.42
C SER A 182 -20.48 22.30 3.59
N ALA A 183 -21.04 21.58 4.58
CA ALA A 183 -22.48 21.54 4.87
C ALA A 183 -22.83 22.18 6.24
N LEU A 184 -21.82 22.74 6.91
CA LEU A 184 -21.91 23.61 8.10
C LEU A 184 -21.78 25.06 7.66
#